data_AF-R1GR30-F1
#
_entry.id   AF-R1GR30-F1
#
_cell.length_a   1.000
_cell.length_b   1.000
_cell.length_c   1.000
_cell.angle_alpha   90.00
_cell.angle_beta   90.00
_cell.angle_gamma   90.00
#
_symmetry.space_group_name_H-M   'P 1'
#
loop_
_entity.id
_entity.type
_entity.pdbx_description
1 polymer ?
#
loop_
_entity_poly.entity_id
_entity_poly.type
_entity_poly.pdbx_seq_one_letter_code
_entity_poly.pdbx_strand_id
1 'polypeptide(L)'
;MNQTQPKAPEQGGFDTSRLLNLMSDIDGQPDWRTMANRACAYYDGDQLPPEVVKVLEERGQPITIHNLIAPTIDGVLGMEAKSRTDLMVIADDHDDELEQLAEAVNAEYADMCRLGGLDRARGEAYGGQIKTGIGWVEVRRNDDPFGPRYRFSNVPRDEVYWDWHSREPDLSDNRWLM
;
A
#
# COMPACT_ATOMS: atom_id res chain seq x y z
N MET A 1 -27.30 -18.94 -35.98
CA MET A 1 -27.10 -18.49 -34.58
C MET A 1 -26.19 -19.50 -33.90
N ASN A 2 -24.87 -19.32 -33.96
CA ASN A 2 -23.95 -20.17 -33.19
C ASN A 2 -23.75 -19.53 -31.83
N GLN A 3 -24.32 -20.15 -30.80
CA GLN A 3 -23.98 -19.86 -29.41
C GLN A 3 -22.59 -20.46 -29.18
N THR A 4 -21.55 -19.64 -29.32
CA THR A 4 -20.21 -19.96 -28.85
C THR A 4 -20.30 -19.96 -27.32
N GLN A 5 -20.50 -21.14 -26.72
CA GLN A 5 -20.35 -21.30 -25.28
C GLN A 5 -18.92 -20.89 -24.88
N PRO A 6 -18.75 -20.10 -23.80
CA PRO A 6 -17.42 -19.72 -23.34
C PRO A 6 -16.64 -20.99 -22.99
N LYS A 7 -15.44 -21.11 -23.57
CA LYS A 7 -14.53 -22.24 -23.36
C LYS A 7 -14.16 -22.27 -21.88
N ALA A 8 -14.32 -23.42 -21.21
CA ALA A 8 -13.90 -23.58 -19.83
C ALA A 8 -12.43 -23.16 -19.68
N PRO A 9 -12.07 -22.35 -18.67
CA PRO A 9 -10.69 -21.88 -18.53
C PRO A 9 -9.74 -23.06 -18.32
N GLU A 10 -8.62 -23.05 -19.02
CA GLU A 10 -7.47 -23.90 -18.69
C GLU A 10 -7.01 -23.60 -17.25
N GLN A 11 -6.43 -24.57 -16.54
CA GLN A 11 -6.10 -24.48 -15.12
C GLN A 11 -5.45 -23.12 -14.78
N GLY A 12 -6.15 -22.29 -13.99
CA GLY A 12 -5.71 -20.97 -13.56
C GLY A 12 -6.32 -19.78 -14.31
N GLY A 13 -7.08 -19.99 -15.38
CA GLY A 13 -7.78 -18.90 -16.09
C GLY A 13 -9.02 -18.39 -15.34
N PHE A 14 -9.29 -17.09 -15.42
CA PHE A 14 -10.56 -16.53 -14.95
C PHE A 14 -11.69 -16.95 -15.89
N ASP A 15 -12.70 -17.66 -15.36
CA ASP A 15 -13.96 -17.86 -16.06
C ASP A 15 -14.68 -16.50 -16.24
N THR A 16 -15.48 -16.38 -17.29
CA THR A 16 -16.19 -15.12 -17.62
C THR A 16 -17.09 -14.69 -16.46
N SER A 17 -17.78 -15.64 -15.82
CA SER A 17 -18.62 -15.35 -14.65
C SER A 17 -17.80 -14.87 -13.45
N ARG A 18 -16.59 -15.41 -13.25
CA ARG A 18 -15.70 -14.99 -12.16
C ARG A 18 -15.15 -13.58 -12.40
N LEU A 19 -14.78 -13.26 -13.63
CA LEU A 19 -14.34 -11.91 -14.01
C LEU A 19 -15.46 -10.89 -13.81
N LEU A 20 -16.69 -11.20 -14.24
CA LEU A 20 -17.85 -10.32 -14.05
C LEU A 20 -18.13 -10.07 -12.56
N ASN A 21 -18.04 -11.10 -11.71
CA ASN A 21 -18.20 -10.93 -10.27
C ASN A 21 -17.09 -10.03 -9.68
N LEU A 22 -15.83 -10.24 -10.08
CA LEU A 22 -14.71 -9.41 -9.63
C LEU A 22 -14.86 -7.94 -10.05
N MET A 23 -15.24 -7.68 -11.31
CA MET A 23 -15.50 -6.32 -11.80
C MET A 23 -16.68 -5.68 -11.07
N SER A 24 -17.75 -6.44 -10.82
CA SER A 24 -18.90 -5.97 -10.03
C SER A 24 -18.51 -5.64 -8.58
N ASP A 25 -17.61 -6.40 -7.96
CA ASP A 25 -17.11 -6.13 -6.62
C ASP A 25 -16.26 -4.85 -6.60
N ILE A 26 -15.43 -4.62 -7.63
CA ILE A 26 -14.65 -3.37 -7.80
C ILE A 26 -15.57 -2.17 -7.97
N ASP A 27 -16.55 -2.25 -8.87
CA ASP A 27 -17.52 -1.17 -9.13
C ASP A 27 -18.40 -0.88 -7.90
N GLY A 28 -18.60 -1.88 -7.04
CA GLY A 28 -19.35 -1.76 -5.79
C GLY A 28 -18.58 -1.12 -4.63
N GLN A 29 -17.29 -0.82 -4.78
CA GLN A 29 -16.50 -0.19 -3.73
C GLN A 29 -17.03 1.23 -3.42
N PRO A 30 -17.07 1.64 -2.15
CA PRO A 30 -17.42 3.02 -1.81
C PRO A 30 -16.36 3.98 -2.38
N ASP A 31 -16.76 5.23 -2.68
CA ASP A 31 -15.82 6.25 -3.15
C ASP A 31 -14.95 6.80 -2.00
N TRP A 32 -13.99 5.98 -1.57
CA TRP A 32 -12.99 6.35 -0.58
C TRP A 32 -11.81 7.12 -1.21
N ARG A 33 -11.56 6.91 -2.51
CA ARG A 33 -10.43 7.51 -3.25
C ARG A 33 -10.55 9.02 -3.38
N THR A 34 -11.76 9.56 -3.58
CA THR A 34 -11.97 11.02 -3.61
C THR A 34 -11.53 11.70 -2.31
N MET A 35 -11.89 11.11 -1.16
CA MET A 35 -11.49 11.64 0.14
C MET A 35 -9.98 11.49 0.39
N ALA A 36 -9.40 10.34 0.00
CA ALA A 36 -7.96 10.13 0.07
C ALA A 36 -7.18 11.15 -0.78
N ASN A 37 -7.62 11.42 -2.01
CA ASN A 37 -7.02 12.42 -2.90
C ASN A 37 -7.05 13.82 -2.27
N ARG A 38 -8.17 14.21 -1.67
CA ARG A 38 -8.28 15.48 -0.94
C ARG A 38 -7.31 15.54 0.24
N ALA A 39 -7.15 14.47 1.00
CA ALA A 39 -6.23 14.43 2.14
C ALA A 39 -4.75 14.59 1.69
N CYS A 40 -4.37 13.96 0.57
CA CYS A 40 -3.07 14.19 -0.05
C CYS A 40 -2.89 15.65 -0.51
N ALA A 41 -3.87 16.22 -1.21
CA ALA A 41 -3.83 17.62 -1.65
C ALA A 41 -3.65 18.58 -0.47
N TYR A 42 -4.31 18.31 0.66
CA TYR A 42 -4.19 19.13 1.86
C TYR A 42 -2.80 19.08 2.49
N TYR A 43 -2.14 17.92 2.44
CA TYR A 43 -0.74 17.78 2.82
C TYR A 43 0.17 18.59 1.88
N ASP A 44 -0.04 18.52 0.56
CA ASP A 44 0.77 19.24 -0.43
C ASP A 44 0.50 20.75 -0.50
N GLY A 45 -0.49 21.24 0.25
CA GLY A 45 -0.83 22.66 0.36
C GLY A 45 -1.96 23.12 -0.57
N ASP A 46 -2.55 22.22 -1.36
CA ASP A 46 -3.76 22.48 -2.14
C ASP A 46 -5.02 22.28 -1.27
N GLN A 47 -5.32 23.28 -0.44
CA GLN A 47 -6.38 23.24 0.56
C GLN A 47 -7.66 23.96 0.14
N LEU A 48 -7.57 24.84 -0.86
CA LEU A 48 -8.66 25.73 -1.24
C LEU A 48 -9.43 25.16 -2.43
N PRO A 49 -10.77 25.06 -2.34
CA PRO A 49 -11.58 24.67 -3.48
C PRO A 49 -11.40 25.64 -4.65
N PRO A 50 -11.45 25.15 -5.92
CA PRO A 50 -11.30 26.00 -7.10
C PRO A 50 -12.30 27.17 -7.15
N GLU A 51 -13.51 26.96 -6.61
CA GLU A 51 -14.55 28.00 -6.50
C GLU A 51 -14.12 29.16 -5.62
N VAL A 52 -13.44 28.86 -4.50
CA VAL A 52 -12.95 29.88 -3.56
C VAL A 52 -11.79 30.64 -4.17
N VAL A 53 -10.86 29.93 -4.84
CA VAL A 53 -9.74 30.52 -5.56
C VAL A 53 -10.24 31.54 -6.59
N LYS A 54 -11.23 31.16 -7.41
CA LYS A 54 -11.82 32.06 -8.40
C LYS A 54 -12.42 33.33 -7.78
N VAL A 55 -13.14 33.19 -6.67
CA VAL A 55 -13.74 34.34 -5.97
C VAL A 55 -12.66 35.26 -5.38
N LEU A 56 -11.55 34.72 -4.88
CA LEU A 56 -10.43 35.51 -4.37
C LEU A 56 -9.75 36.29 -5.50
N GLU A 57 -9.52 35.63 -6.64
CA GLU A 57 -8.94 36.25 -7.83
C GLU A 57 -9.83 37.37 -8.39
N GLU A 58 -11.14 37.15 -8.51
CA GLU A 58 -12.11 38.18 -8.94
C GLU A 58 -12.14 39.39 -8.01
N ARG A 59 -11.86 39.20 -6.71
CA ARG A 59 -11.77 40.27 -5.72
C ARG A 59 -10.39 40.93 -5.64
N GLY A 60 -9.40 40.43 -6.39
CA GLY A 60 -8.01 40.89 -6.30
C GLY A 60 -7.35 40.58 -4.95
N GLN A 61 -7.83 39.56 -4.24
CA GLN A 61 -7.28 39.12 -2.95
C GLN A 61 -6.19 38.07 -3.17
N PRO A 62 -5.05 38.15 -2.47
CA PRO A 62 -4.00 37.14 -2.58
C PRO A 62 -4.47 35.81 -1.98
N ILE A 63 -4.17 34.71 -2.66
CA ILE A 63 -4.42 33.35 -2.17
C ILE A 63 -3.41 33.06 -1.07
N THR A 64 -3.86 32.98 0.18
CA THR A 64 -3.00 32.72 1.34
C THR A 64 -3.38 31.38 1.95
N ILE A 65 -2.41 30.48 2.10
CA ILE A 65 -2.59 29.14 2.67
C ILE A 65 -1.63 28.97 3.84
N HIS A 66 -2.19 28.66 5.01
CA HIS A 66 -1.41 28.37 6.22
C HIS A 66 -1.53 26.88 6.55
N ASN A 67 -0.63 26.08 5.97
CA ASN A 67 -0.68 24.63 6.10
C ASN A 67 -0.18 24.15 7.48
N LEU A 68 -1.11 23.82 8.37
CA LEU A 68 -0.81 23.20 9.67
C LEU A 68 -0.79 21.66 9.61
N ILE A 69 -1.27 21.08 8.51
CA ILE A 69 -1.42 19.64 8.34
C ILE A 69 -0.05 19.01 8.01
N ALA A 70 0.68 19.57 7.05
CA ALA A 70 1.99 19.03 6.64
C ALA A 70 2.99 18.93 7.80
N PRO A 71 3.24 19.99 8.60
CA PRO A 71 4.18 19.89 9.71
C PRO A 71 3.78 18.85 10.77
N THR A 72 2.48 18.66 10.97
CA THR A 72 1.96 17.67 11.92
C THR A 72 2.23 16.25 11.42
N ILE A 73 1.95 16.00 10.13
CA ILE A 73 2.22 14.71 9.49
C ILE A 73 3.72 14.43 9.47
N ASP A 74 4.54 15.39 9.08
CA ASP A 74 6.00 15.25 9.05
C ASP A 74 6.58 14.95 10.44
N GLY A 75 6.00 15.51 11.50
CA GLY A 75 6.34 15.17 12.88
C GLY A 75 6.10 13.70 13.22
N VAL A 76 4.95 13.14 12.79
CA VAL A 76 4.63 11.71 12.98
C VAL A 76 5.54 10.81 12.16
N LEU A 77 5.84 11.18 10.91
CA LEU A 77 6.76 10.42 10.06
C LEU A 77 8.19 10.44 10.63
N GLY A 78 8.62 11.57 11.18
CA GLY A 78 9.90 11.67 11.88
C GLY A 78 9.97 10.82 13.14
N MET A 79 8.86 10.70 13.89
CA MET A 79 8.77 9.80 15.05
C MET A 79 8.86 8.33 14.63
N GLU A 80 8.11 7.92 13.60
CA GLU A 80 8.20 6.56 13.05
C GLU A 80 9.64 6.24 12.63
N ALA A 81 10.27 7.14 11.88
CA ALA A 81 11.62 6.95 11.37
C ALA A 81 12.65 6.73 12.48
N LYS A 82 12.44 7.37 13.64
CA LYS A 82 13.30 7.24 14.81
C LYS A 82 13.04 5.97 15.60
N SER A 83 11.80 5.50 15.67
CA SER A 83 11.38 4.34 16.49
C SER A 83 11.18 3.07 15.68
N ARG A 84 11.78 2.96 14.48
CA ARG A 84 11.67 1.74 13.67
C ARG A 84 12.22 0.55 14.43
N THR A 85 11.45 -0.53 14.39
CA THR A 85 11.83 -1.84 14.89
C THR A 85 11.73 -2.83 13.75
N ASP A 86 12.67 -3.77 13.71
CA ASP A 86 12.67 -4.83 12.72
C ASP A 86 11.99 -6.07 13.28
N LEU A 87 11.47 -6.90 12.36
CA LEU A 87 10.89 -8.19 12.73
C LEU A 87 12.01 -9.14 13.15
N MET A 88 11.73 -9.90 14.20
CA MET A 88 12.65 -10.92 14.73
C MET A 88 11.89 -12.23 14.85
N VAL A 89 12.42 -13.27 14.22
CA VAL A 89 11.94 -14.64 14.36
C VAL A 89 12.51 -15.21 15.65
N ILE A 90 11.65 -15.78 16.48
CA ILE A 90 12.00 -16.42 17.75
C ILE A 90 11.48 -17.85 17.69
N ALA A 91 12.26 -18.81 18.18
CA ALA A 91 11.81 -20.20 18.29
C ALA A 91 10.77 -20.31 19.42
N ASP A 92 9.67 -21.02 19.17
CA ASP A 92 8.62 -21.24 20.16
C ASP A 92 9.06 -22.22 21.27
N ASP A 93 9.91 -23.19 20.92
CA ASP A 93 10.43 -24.23 21.82
C ASP A 93 11.91 -24.01 22.16
N HIS A 94 12.31 -24.45 23.37
CA HIS A 94 13.70 -24.43 23.83
C HIS A 94 14.48 -25.64 23.28
N ASP A 95 14.80 -25.59 22.00
CA ASP A 95 15.68 -26.53 21.30
C ASP A 95 16.85 -25.77 20.67
N ASP A 96 18.08 -26.18 21.00
CA ASP A 96 19.32 -25.53 20.56
C ASP A 96 19.41 -25.49 19.01
N GLU A 97 18.89 -26.51 18.32
CA GLU A 97 18.89 -26.55 16.84
C GLU A 97 17.91 -25.52 16.24
N LEU A 98 16.73 -25.34 16.86
CA LEU A 98 15.73 -24.38 16.43
C LEU A 98 16.17 -22.94 16.70
N GLU A 99 16.85 -22.70 17.82
CA GLU A 99 17.42 -21.38 18.14
C GLU A 99 18.50 -20.99 17.12
N GLN A 100 19.38 -21.92 16.76
CA GLN A 100 20.39 -21.69 15.72
C GLN A 100 19.75 -21.42 14.35
N LEU A 101 18.67 -22.12 14.01
CA LEU A 101 17.93 -21.87 12.76
C LEU A 101 17.27 -20.48 12.77
N ALA A 102 16.67 -20.06 13.88
CA ALA A 102 16.06 -18.74 14.01
C ALA A 102 17.11 -17.62 13.87
N GLU A 103 18.29 -17.78 14.46
CA GLU A 103 19.40 -16.85 14.28
C GLU A 103 19.83 -16.74 12.80
N ALA A 104 19.98 -17.87 12.12
CA ALA A 104 20.32 -17.89 10.70
C ALA A 104 19.24 -17.20 9.83
N VAL A 105 17.96 -17.45 10.12
CA VAL A 105 16.84 -16.79 9.42
C VAL A 105 16.85 -15.28 9.67
N ASN A 106 17.10 -14.84 10.90
CA ASN A 106 17.19 -13.41 11.22
C ASN A 106 18.36 -12.73 10.50
N ALA A 107 19.51 -13.39 10.39
CA ALA A 107 20.66 -12.88 9.66
C ALA A 107 20.35 -12.70 8.16
N GLU A 108 19.75 -13.71 7.53
CA GLU A 108 19.33 -13.64 6.12
C GLU A 108 18.23 -12.58 5.91
N TYR A 109 17.25 -12.52 6.81
CA TYR A 109 16.17 -11.52 6.73
C TYR A 109 16.71 -10.09 6.81
N ALA A 110 17.62 -9.82 7.75
CA ALA A 110 18.25 -8.51 7.89
C ALA A 110 19.02 -8.10 6.63
N ASP A 111 19.77 -9.03 6.01
CA ASP A 111 20.51 -8.75 4.79
C ASP A 111 19.57 -8.45 3.61
N MET A 112 18.49 -9.23 3.47
CA MET A 112 17.46 -9.02 2.45
C MET A 112 16.73 -7.69 2.63
N CYS A 113 16.40 -7.29 3.86
CA CYS A 113 15.76 -6.01 4.15
C CYS A 113 16.65 -4.83 3.75
N ARG A 114 17.94 -4.92 4.11
CA ARG A 114 18.96 -3.92 3.81
C ARG A 114 19.19 -3.76 2.30
N LEU A 115 19.37 -4.87 1.59
CA LEU A 115 19.64 -4.85 0.14
C LEU A 115 18.38 -4.61 -0.71
N GLY A 116 17.24 -5.11 -0.25
CA GLY A 116 15.96 -5.01 -0.96
C GLY A 116 15.26 -3.66 -0.82
N GLY A 117 15.73 -2.79 0.09
CA GLY A 117 15.20 -1.44 0.29
C GLY A 117 13.92 -1.37 1.13
N LEU A 118 13.75 -2.28 2.09
CA LEU A 118 12.54 -2.37 2.93
C LEU A 118 12.23 -1.06 3.63
N ASP A 119 13.22 -0.41 4.26
CA ASP A 119 13.00 0.80 5.04
C ASP A 119 12.38 1.94 4.24
N ARG A 120 12.81 2.09 2.99
CA ARG A 120 12.24 3.09 2.09
C ARG A 120 10.79 2.75 1.74
N ALA A 121 10.54 1.50 1.33
CA ALA A 121 9.20 1.06 0.97
C ALA A 121 8.22 1.16 2.15
N ARG A 122 8.66 0.74 3.35
CA ARG A 122 7.91 0.85 4.60
C ARG A 122 7.60 2.30 4.96
N GLY A 123 8.59 3.20 4.90
CA GLY A 123 8.40 4.61 5.21
C GLY A 123 7.43 5.30 4.24
N GLU A 124 7.52 4.99 2.95
CA GLU A 124 6.61 5.52 1.94
C GLU A 124 5.17 4.99 2.13
N ALA A 125 5.01 3.70 2.41
CA ALA A 125 3.70 3.10 2.67
C ALA A 125 3.07 3.65 3.97
N TYR A 126 3.86 3.78 5.05
CA TYR A 126 3.40 4.41 6.29
C TYR A 126 3.00 5.87 6.07
N GLY A 127 3.75 6.60 5.24
CA GLY A 127 3.36 7.93 4.78
C GLY A 127 2.01 7.97 4.09
N GLY A 128 1.74 7.00 3.21
CA GLY A 128 0.43 6.81 2.59
C GLY A 128 -0.67 6.52 3.62
N GLN A 129 -0.38 5.66 4.60
CA GLN A 129 -1.32 5.27 5.65
C GLN A 129 -1.72 6.45 6.55
N ILE A 130 -0.76 7.27 6.98
CA ILE A 130 -1.05 8.44 7.82
C ILE A 130 -1.84 9.51 7.06
N LYS A 131 -1.57 9.69 5.76
CA LYS A 131 -2.26 10.69 4.93
C LYS A 131 -3.66 10.24 4.51
N THR A 132 -3.79 9.01 4.04
CA THR A 132 -4.98 8.51 3.33
C THR A 132 -5.69 7.34 3.99
N GLY A 133 -5.10 6.78 5.04
CA GLY A 133 -5.62 5.62 5.78
C GLY A 133 -5.08 4.27 5.31
N ILE A 134 -4.45 4.19 4.13
CA ILE A 134 -3.91 2.93 3.59
C ILE A 134 -2.55 3.14 2.92
N GLY A 135 -1.71 2.11 2.97
CA GLY A 135 -0.43 2.05 2.29
C GLY A 135 -0.06 0.60 1.95
N TRP A 136 0.67 0.40 0.86
CA TRP A 136 0.96 -0.93 0.32
C TRP A 136 2.46 -1.10 0.10
N VAL A 137 2.95 -2.29 0.43
CA VAL A 137 4.32 -2.71 0.08
C VAL A 137 4.22 -3.99 -0.70
N GLU A 138 4.71 -3.95 -1.94
CA GLU A 138 4.91 -5.14 -2.76
C GLU A 138 6.28 -5.74 -2.46
N VAL A 139 6.30 -7.06 -2.25
CA VAL A 139 7.52 -7.86 -2.18
C VAL A 139 7.59 -8.70 -3.44
N ARG A 140 8.56 -8.42 -4.30
CA ARG A 140 8.76 -9.18 -5.53
C ARG A 140 10.10 -9.88 -5.54
N ARG A 141 10.15 -11.05 -6.20
CA ARG A 141 11.42 -11.69 -6.54
C ARG A 141 12.07 -10.92 -7.68
N ASN A 142 13.36 -10.69 -7.56
CA ASN A 142 14.13 -10.07 -8.62
C ASN A 142 14.65 -11.16 -9.56
N ASP A 143 14.45 -10.99 -10.86
CA ASP A 143 14.93 -11.93 -11.87
C ASP A 143 16.44 -11.77 -12.16
N ASP A 144 17.01 -10.62 -11.78
CA ASP A 144 18.44 -10.36 -11.93
C ASP A 144 19.25 -11.17 -10.89
N PRO A 145 20.10 -12.12 -11.32
CA PRO A 145 20.89 -12.97 -10.43
C PRO A 145 21.98 -12.23 -9.65
N PHE A 146 22.34 -11.00 -10.05
CA PHE A 146 23.34 -10.19 -9.34
C PHE A 146 22.72 -9.16 -8.39
N GLY A 147 21.41 -8.98 -8.47
CA GLY A 147 20.67 -8.07 -7.59
C GLY A 147 20.25 -8.72 -6.28
N PRO A 148 19.62 -7.94 -5.38
CA PRO A 148 18.97 -8.51 -4.21
C PRO A 148 17.90 -9.51 -4.66
N ARG A 149 17.81 -10.67 -3.99
CA ARG A 149 16.85 -11.74 -4.30
C ARG A 149 15.40 -11.26 -4.21
N TYR A 150 15.13 -10.41 -3.23
CA TYR A 150 13.82 -9.77 -3.03
C TYR A 150 13.96 -8.25 -3.12
N ARG A 151 12.97 -7.62 -3.74
CA ARG A 151 12.87 -6.15 -3.79
C ARG A 151 11.56 -5.73 -3.14
N PHE A 152 11.66 -4.71 -2.29
CA PHE A 152 10.53 -4.08 -1.64
C PHE A 152 10.23 -2.76 -2.37
N SER A 153 8.99 -2.59 -2.80
CA SER A 153 8.51 -1.35 -3.43
C SER A 153 7.20 -0.91 -2.81
N ASN A 154 7.05 0.40 -2.60
CA ASN A 154 5.75 0.98 -2.31
C ASN A 154 4.91 0.98 -3.60
N VAL A 155 3.65 0.57 -3.49
CA VAL A 155 2.69 0.62 -4.59
C VAL A 155 1.66 1.71 -4.31
N PRO A 156 1.41 2.63 -5.26
CA PRO A 156 0.38 3.63 -5.09
C PRO A 156 -0.99 3.00 -4.78
N ARG A 157 -1.74 3.59 -3.85
CA ARG A 157 -3.07 3.12 -3.45
C ARG A 157 -4.07 3.03 -4.62
N ASP A 158 -3.85 3.79 -5.68
CA ASP A 158 -4.74 3.86 -6.84
C ASP A 158 -4.52 2.68 -7.80
N GLU A 159 -3.39 1.97 -7.67
CA GLU A 159 -3.05 0.79 -8.47
C GLU A 159 -3.53 -0.51 -7.82
N VAL A 160 -3.80 -0.50 -6.51
CA VAL A 160 -4.20 -1.69 -5.75
C VAL A 160 -5.72 -1.76 -5.58
N TYR A 161 -6.28 -2.91 -5.92
CA TYR A 161 -7.67 -3.26 -5.69
C TYR A 161 -7.75 -4.52 -4.87
N TRP A 162 -8.54 -4.48 -3.80
CA TRP A 162 -8.73 -5.63 -2.93
C TRP A 162 -10.21 -5.88 -2.68
N ASP A 163 -10.51 -7.07 -2.16
CA ASP A 163 -11.86 -7.44 -1.77
C ASP A 163 -12.32 -6.61 -0.56
N TRP A 164 -13.25 -5.67 -0.79
CA TRP A 164 -13.77 -4.78 0.25
C TRP A 164 -14.57 -5.51 1.35
N HIS A 165 -14.95 -6.77 1.12
CA HIS A 165 -15.62 -7.59 2.12
C HIS A 165 -14.67 -8.24 3.12
N SER A 166 -13.35 -8.10 2.92
CA SER A 166 -12.36 -8.56 3.90
C SER A 166 -12.49 -7.79 5.21
N ARG A 167 -12.37 -8.54 6.30
CA ARG A 167 -12.49 -8.04 7.67
C ARG A 167 -11.16 -8.07 8.41
N GLU A 168 -10.22 -8.89 7.96
CA GLU A 168 -8.93 -9.02 8.61
C GLU A 168 -7.96 -7.91 8.16
N PRO A 169 -7.25 -7.23 9.08
CA PRO A 169 -6.35 -6.14 8.72
C PRO A 169 -5.16 -6.56 7.83
N ASP A 170 -4.77 -7.82 7.88
CA ASP A 170 -3.71 -8.42 7.06
C ASP A 170 -4.23 -8.96 5.71
N LEU A 171 -5.54 -8.85 5.49
CA LEU A 171 -6.23 -9.31 4.30
C LEU A 171 -6.10 -10.82 4.04
N SER A 172 -5.91 -11.62 5.09
CA SER A 172 -5.80 -13.08 4.95
C SER A 172 -7.08 -13.72 4.40
N ASP A 173 -8.23 -13.07 4.62
CA ASP A 173 -9.56 -13.49 4.18
C ASP A 173 -9.98 -12.96 2.80
N ASN A 174 -9.12 -12.20 2.12
CA ASN A 174 -9.40 -11.66 0.78
C ASN A 174 -9.67 -12.78 -0.24
N ARG A 175 -10.78 -12.68 -0.97
CA ARG A 175 -11.05 -13.58 -2.12
C ARG A 175 -10.15 -13.27 -3.32
N TRP A 176 -9.73 -12.02 -3.44
CA TRP A 176 -8.88 -11.52 -4.52
C TRP A 176 -8.15 -10.23 -4.09
N LEU A 177 -6.98 -10.03 -4.68
CA LEU A 177 -6.14 -8.84 -4.60
C LEU A 177 -5.55 -8.65 -6.00
N MET A 178 -5.64 -7.44 -6.54
CA MET A 178 -5.17 -7.07 -7.87
C MET A 178 -4.27 -5.84 -7.77
#